data_AF-A0A2C9KTV7-F1
#
_entry.id   AF-A0A2C9KTV7-F1
#
_cell.length_a   1.000
_cell.length_b   1.000
_cell.length_c   1.000
_cell.angle_alpha   90.00
_cell.angle_beta   90.00
_cell.angle_gamma   90.00
#
_symmetry.space_group_name_H-M   'P 1'
#
loop_
_entity.id
_entity.type
_entity.pdbx_description
1 polymer ?
#
loop_
_entity_poly.entity_id
_entity_poly.type
_entity_poly.pdbx_seq_one_letter_code
_entity_poly.pdbx_strand_id
1 'polypeptide(L)'
;MSICNATSALNLKSIVTLRGDSIEGAELQFKHKQGKEHNIFKTKLKDGTLWQLPQIRDAGSHLCNAIEIASRNDANYEFKSVKEISLILDELMESLLKCRQSLSLPKRKSINELLESQNLFQNTVFK
;
A
#
# COMPACT_ATOMS: atom_id res chain seq x y z
N MET A 1 8.79 10.04 2.01
CA MET A 1 7.85 10.72 2.94
C MET A 1 7.68 9.78 4.13
N SER A 2 8.38 10.03 5.25
CA SER A 2 8.29 9.19 6.44
C SER A 2 7.09 9.63 7.28
N ILE A 3 6.09 8.77 7.43
CA ILE A 3 4.93 9.04 8.28
C ILE A 3 5.07 8.21 9.54
N CYS A 4 5.36 8.86 10.66
CA CYS A 4 5.17 8.32 12.00
C CYS A 4 4.70 9.48 12.89
N ASN A 5 3.49 9.41 13.47
CA ASN A 5 3.15 10.20 14.65
C ASN A 5 2.27 9.38 15.61
N ALA A 6 2.57 9.53 16.90
CA ALA A 6 2.52 8.51 17.94
C ALA A 6 1.25 8.51 18.82
N THR A 7 1.06 7.43 19.60
CA THR A 7 0.69 7.36 21.04
C THR A 7 0.36 5.89 21.38
N SER A 8 1.03 5.14 22.27
CA SER A 8 1.64 5.39 23.57
C SER A 8 2.75 4.34 23.85
N ALA A 9 3.93 4.77 24.31
CA ALA A 9 5.04 4.00 24.91
C ALA A 9 5.43 2.62 24.33
N LEU A 10 5.11 2.32 23.07
CA LEU A 10 5.75 1.22 22.36
C LEU A 10 7.15 1.70 21.99
N ASN A 11 8.16 1.20 22.70
CA ASN A 11 9.56 1.32 22.30
C ASN A 11 9.75 0.51 21.00
N LEU A 12 9.17 0.97 19.90
CA LEU A 12 9.21 0.36 18.57
C LEU A 12 9.85 1.37 17.61
N LYS A 13 10.94 0.97 16.99
CA LYS A 13 11.60 1.68 15.89
C LYS A 13 11.48 0.84 14.64
N SER A 14 11.11 1.45 13.52
CA SER A 14 10.97 0.77 12.23
C SER A 14 11.71 1.56 11.15
N ILE A 15 12.38 0.85 10.24
CA ILE A 15 12.95 1.39 9.01
C ILE A 15 12.42 0.51 7.88
N VAL A 16 11.79 1.14 6.87
CA VAL A 16 11.19 0.43 5.74
C VAL A 16 11.66 1.09 4.44
N THR A 17 12.14 0.27 3.51
CA THR A 17 12.54 0.66 2.16
C THR A 17 11.44 0.25 1.20
N LEU A 18 10.82 1.24 0.57
CA LEU A 18 9.73 1.08 -0.39
C LEU A 18 10.21 1.49 -1.78
N ARG A 19 9.99 0.63 -2.77
CA ARG A 19 10.21 0.93 -4.19
C ARG A 19 8.95 0.58 -4.98
N GLY A 20 8.31 1.59 -5.56
CA GLY A 20 7.02 1.43 -6.22
C GLY A 20 5.98 0.84 -5.27
N ASP A 21 5.43 -0.31 -5.62
CA ASP A 21 4.46 -1.06 -4.82
C ASP A 21 5.10 -2.14 -3.92
N SER A 22 6.43 -2.23 -3.85
CA SER A 22 7.13 -3.33 -3.19
C SER A 22 7.99 -2.85 -2.02
N ILE A 23 7.84 -3.49 -0.86
CA ILE A 23 8.76 -3.36 0.26
C ILE A 23 9.94 -4.30 0.01
N GLU A 24 11.12 -3.72 -0.22
CA GLU A 24 12.35 -4.46 -0.53
C GLU A 24 13.22 -4.68 0.72
N GLY A 25 12.98 -3.89 1.78
CA GLY A 25 13.67 -4.03 3.04
C GLY A 25 12.82 -3.49 4.18
N ALA A 26 12.78 -4.21 5.29
CA ALA A 26 12.13 -3.75 6.52
C ALA A 26 12.94 -4.22 7.72
N GLU A 27 13.16 -3.34 8.68
CA GLU A 27 13.78 -3.64 9.97
C GLU A 27 12.92 -3.05 11.08
N LEU A 28 12.55 -3.89 12.04
CA LEU A 28 11.76 -3.57 13.21
C LEU A 28 12.60 -3.85 14.45
N GLN A 29 12.65 -2.90 15.37
CA GLN A 29 13.31 -3.03 16.66
C GLN A 29 12.33 -2.68 17.76
N PHE A 30 12.10 -3.57 18.73
CA PHE A 30 11.19 -3.26 19.82
C PHE A 30 11.61 -3.82 21.18
N LYS A 31 11.17 -3.18 22.27
CA LYS A 31 11.26 -3.74 23.63
C LYS A 31 9.94 -4.41 24.00
N HIS A 32 10.00 -5.68 24.41
CA HIS A 32 8.82 -6.42 24.86
C HIS A 32 8.64 -6.25 26.38
N LYS A 33 7.41 -5.94 26.83
CA LYS A 33 7.11 -5.70 28.26
C LYS A 33 7.38 -6.90 29.17
N GLN A 34 7.31 -8.12 28.63
CA GLN A 34 7.62 -9.36 29.36
C GLN A 34 9.07 -9.84 29.15
N GLY A 35 9.87 -9.11 28.36
CA GLY A 35 11.30 -9.37 28.25
C GLY A 35 12.02 -8.89 29.51
N LYS A 36 13.20 -9.46 29.81
CA LYS A 36 14.10 -8.89 30.82
C LYS A 36 14.34 -7.41 30.51
N GLU A 37 14.39 -6.56 31.54
CA GLU A 37 14.83 -5.16 31.38
C GLU A 37 16.11 -5.18 30.54
N HIS A 38 16.14 -4.41 29.44
CA HIS A 38 17.22 -4.32 28.43
C HIS A 38 17.15 -5.22 27.18
N ASN A 39 16.23 -6.17 27.03
CA ASN A 39 16.13 -6.94 25.78
C ASN A 39 15.44 -6.13 24.66
N ILE A 40 16.20 -5.80 23.61
CA ILE A 40 15.68 -5.24 22.35
C ILE A 40 15.61 -6.37 21.32
N PHE A 41 14.40 -6.66 20.85
CA PHE A 41 14.15 -7.63 19.80
C PHE A 41 14.32 -6.98 18.45
N LYS A 42 14.99 -7.66 17.52
CA LYS A 42 15.15 -7.17 16.15
C LYS A 42 14.60 -8.17 15.15
N THR A 43 13.90 -7.65 14.18
CA THR A 43 13.30 -8.45 13.13
C THR A 43 13.52 -7.74 11.80
N LYS A 44 14.01 -8.46 10.80
CA LYS A 44 14.16 -7.90 9.45
C LYS A 44 13.58 -8.79 8.38
N LEU A 45 13.23 -8.19 7.25
CA LEU A 45 12.93 -8.94 6.03
C LEU A 45 14.19 -9.69 5.56
N LYS A 46 14.02 -10.90 5.02
CA LYS A 46 15.09 -11.65 4.37
C LYS A 46 15.56 -10.89 3.14
N ASP A 47 16.87 -10.84 2.97
CA ASP A 47 17.49 -10.15 1.85
C ASP A 47 17.00 -10.78 0.52
N GLY A 48 16.61 -9.93 -0.44
CA GLY A 48 16.02 -10.37 -1.71
C GLY A 48 14.50 -10.62 -1.68
N THR A 49 13.84 -10.48 -0.52
CA THR A 49 12.36 -10.54 -0.46
C THR A 49 11.75 -9.27 -1.05
N LEU A 50 10.71 -9.46 -1.87
CA LEU A 50 9.84 -8.39 -2.35
C LEU A 50 8.44 -8.58 -1.77
N TRP A 51 8.07 -7.77 -0.79
CA TRP A 51 6.71 -7.77 -0.25
C TRP A 51 5.85 -6.75 -1.00
N GLN A 52 5.06 -7.25 -1.96
CA GLN A 52 4.11 -6.43 -2.72
C GLN A 52 2.99 -5.88 -1.85
N LEU A 53 2.64 -4.63 -2.09
CA LEU A 53 1.54 -3.89 -1.48
C LEU A 53 0.42 -3.76 -2.52
N PRO A 54 -0.58 -4.66 -2.50
CA PRO A 54 -1.65 -4.65 -3.50
C PRO A 54 -2.36 -3.31 -3.59
N GLN A 55 -2.47 -2.58 -2.49
CA GLN A 55 -3.08 -1.24 -2.49
C GLN A 55 -2.40 -0.23 -3.43
N ILE A 56 -1.06 -0.23 -3.49
CA ILE A 56 -0.31 0.72 -4.35
C ILE A 56 -0.45 0.27 -5.81
N ARG A 57 -0.35 -1.04 -6.06
CA ARG A 57 -0.54 -1.63 -7.38
C ARG A 57 -1.95 -1.38 -7.93
N ASP A 58 -2.97 -1.71 -7.15
CA ASP A 58 -4.39 -1.55 -7.52
C ASP A 58 -4.71 -0.07 -7.78
N ALA A 59 -4.17 0.85 -6.95
CA ALA A 59 -4.27 2.29 -7.18
C ALA A 59 -3.60 2.74 -8.49
N GLY A 60 -2.39 2.23 -8.76
CA GLY A 60 -1.68 2.48 -10.02
C GLY A 60 -2.49 2.04 -11.24
N SER A 61 -3.07 0.84 -11.20
CA SER A 61 -3.93 0.35 -12.28
C SER A 61 -5.15 1.23 -12.52
N HIS A 62 -5.84 1.67 -11.46
CA HIS A 62 -6.99 2.57 -11.58
C HIS A 62 -6.60 3.95 -12.12
N LEU A 63 -5.39 4.44 -11.78
CA LEU A 63 -4.87 5.69 -12.33
C LEU A 63 -4.55 5.55 -13.82
N CYS A 64 -3.93 4.45 -14.26
CA CYS A 64 -3.71 4.20 -15.69
C CYS A 64 -5.04 4.19 -16.46
N ASN A 65 -6.08 3.52 -15.93
CA ASN A 65 -7.40 3.52 -16.55
C ASN A 65 -8.00 4.94 -16.63
N ALA A 66 -7.84 5.76 -15.59
CA ALA A 66 -8.28 7.16 -15.61
C ALA A 66 -7.55 7.98 -16.69
N ILE A 67 -6.24 7.75 -16.88
CA ILE A 67 -5.45 8.40 -17.94
C ILE A 67 -5.93 7.96 -19.32
N GLU A 68 -6.21 6.66 -19.51
CA GLU A 68 -6.76 6.13 -20.75
C GLU A 68 -8.13 6.74 -21.07
N ILE A 69 -9.03 6.86 -20.09
CA ILE A 69 -10.34 7.51 -20.27
C ILE A 69 -10.16 8.99 -20.64
N ALA A 70 -9.29 9.71 -19.94
CA ALA A 70 -9.03 11.13 -20.20
C ALA A 70 -8.39 11.38 -21.57
N SER A 71 -7.66 10.40 -22.11
CA SER A 71 -6.97 10.48 -23.39
C SER A 71 -7.70 9.72 -24.51
N ARG A 72 -8.92 9.22 -24.25
CA ARG A 72 -9.65 8.32 -25.16
C ARG A 72 -10.10 9.03 -26.44
N ASN A 73 -10.41 10.33 -26.34
CA ASN A 73 -10.89 11.14 -27.44
C ASN A 73 -9.78 12.04 -27.98
N ASP A 74 -9.69 12.13 -29.30
CA ASP A 74 -8.77 13.05 -29.97
C ASP A 74 -9.11 14.52 -29.68
N ALA A 75 -8.11 15.39 -29.83
CA ALA A 75 -8.29 16.84 -29.64
C ALA A 75 -9.36 17.45 -30.55
N ASN A 76 -9.65 16.82 -31.69
CA ASN A 76 -10.65 17.26 -32.67
C ASN A 76 -11.98 16.51 -32.53
N TYR A 77 -12.18 15.74 -31.46
CA TYR A 77 -13.40 14.98 -31.26
C TYR A 77 -14.57 15.91 -30.90
N GLU A 78 -15.60 15.95 -31.75
CA GLU A 78 -16.84 16.64 -31.47
C GLU A 78 -17.81 15.72 -30.72
N PHE A 79 -18.05 16.04 -29.45
CA PHE A 79 -19.05 15.34 -28.64
C PHE A 79 -20.45 15.56 -29.20
N LYS A 80 -21.20 14.47 -29.36
CA LYS A 80 -22.54 14.46 -29.96
C LYS A 80 -23.60 14.97 -28.98
N SER A 81 -23.34 14.91 -27.68
CA SER A 81 -24.28 15.34 -26.65
C SER A 81 -23.62 15.61 -25.31
N VAL A 82 -24.31 16.39 -24.46
CA VAL A 82 -23.93 16.56 -23.05
C VAL A 82 -23.90 15.22 -22.31
N LYS A 83 -24.84 14.31 -22.64
CA LYS A 83 -24.93 12.99 -22.02
C LYS A 83 -23.67 12.16 -22.23
N GLU A 84 -23.05 12.27 -23.40
CA GLU A 84 -21.79 11.60 -23.72
C GLU A 84 -20.64 12.07 -22.81
N ILE A 85 -20.52 13.40 -22.66
CA ILE A 85 -19.51 14.00 -21.78
C ILE A 85 -19.75 13.57 -20.33
N SER A 86 -21.01 13.59 -19.86
CA SER A 86 -21.36 13.14 -18.51
C SER A 86 -20.95 11.68 -18.28
N LEU A 87 -21.21 10.78 -19.22
CA LEU A 87 -20.82 9.36 -19.09
C LEU A 87 -19.30 9.18 -18.99
N ILE A 88 -18.53 9.95 -19.77
CA ILE A 88 -17.06 9.91 -19.71
C ILE A 88 -16.55 10.44 -18.37
N LEU A 89 -17.13 11.54 -17.88
CA LEU A 89 -16.79 12.10 -16.58
C LEU A 89 -17.14 11.14 -15.43
N ASP A 90 -18.28 10.46 -15.51
CA ASP A 90 -18.69 9.46 -14.53
C ASP A 90 -17.71 8.27 -14.49
N GLU A 91 -17.31 7.74 -15.66
CA GLU A 91 -16.33 6.66 -15.78
C GLU A 91 -14.94 7.08 -15.23
N LEU A 92 -14.52 8.31 -15.53
CA LEU A 92 -13.27 8.90 -15.04
C LEU A 92 -13.30 9.04 -13.52
N MET A 93 -14.36 9.63 -12.98
CA MET A 93 -14.53 9.80 -11.53
C MET A 93 -14.58 8.46 -10.81
N GLU A 94 -15.26 7.45 -11.37
CA GLU A 94 -15.29 6.10 -10.78
C GLU A 94 -13.88 5.52 -10.66
N SER A 95 -13.07 5.65 -11.70
CA SER A 95 -11.67 5.19 -11.69
C SER A 95 -10.83 5.92 -10.64
N LEU A 96 -10.97 7.25 -10.54
CA LEU A 96 -10.27 8.06 -9.53
C LEU A 96 -10.72 7.73 -8.10
N LEU A 97 -12.02 7.48 -7.90
CA LEU A 97 -12.57 7.07 -6.60
C LEU A 97 -12.01 5.72 -6.17
N LYS A 98 -11.93 4.73 -7.07
CA LYS A 98 -11.33 3.42 -6.79
C LYS A 98 -9.84 3.55 -6.48
N CYS A 99 -9.10 4.37 -7.24
CA CYS A 99 -7.69 4.68 -6.94
C CYS A 99 -7.52 5.22 -5.50
N ARG A 100 -8.33 6.22 -5.13
CA ARG A 100 -8.34 6.79 -3.78
C ARG A 100 -8.70 5.74 -2.72
N GLN A 101 -9.72 4.93 -2.96
CA GLN A 101 -10.17 3.90 -2.02
C GLN A 101 -9.08 2.86 -1.78
N SER A 102 -8.38 2.42 -2.82
CA SER A 102 -7.25 1.50 -2.71
C SER A 102 -6.17 2.02 -1.75
N LEU A 103 -5.86 3.32 -1.78
CA LEU A 103 -4.84 3.93 -0.92
C LEU A 103 -5.34 4.29 0.49
N SER A 104 -6.61 4.67 0.62
CA SER A 104 -7.17 5.18 1.88
C SER A 104 -7.73 4.09 2.79
N LEU A 105 -8.11 2.94 2.24
CA LEU A 105 -8.73 1.84 2.97
C LEU A 105 -7.86 0.57 2.85
N PRO A 106 -6.94 0.32 3.81
CA PRO A 106 -6.18 -0.92 3.80
C PRO A 106 -7.13 -2.11 3.91
N LYS A 107 -6.95 -3.12 3.05
CA LYS A 107 -7.74 -4.36 3.09
C LYS A 107 -7.56 -4.99 4.47
N ARG A 108 -8.65 -5.14 5.21
CA ARG A 108 -8.64 -5.79 6.52
C ARG A 108 -8.29 -7.26 6.31
N LYS A 109 -7.32 -7.75 7.09
CA LYS A 109 -7.00 -9.17 7.20
C LYS A 109 -7.29 -9.60 8.62
N SER A 110 -7.93 -10.74 8.77
CA SER A 110 -8.02 -11.45 10.03
C SER A 110 -6.63 -11.85 10.51
N ILE A 111 -6.52 -12.16 11.80
CA ILE A 111 -5.27 -12.65 12.39
C ILE A 111 -4.82 -13.93 11.68
N ASN A 112 -5.74 -14.85 11.37
CA ASN A 112 -5.43 -16.10 10.69
C ASN A 112 -4.84 -15.86 9.30
N GLU A 113 -5.41 -14.95 8.51
CA GLU A 113 -4.87 -14.59 7.18
C GLU A 113 -3.49 -13.92 7.27
N LEU A 114 -3.21 -13.19 8.35
CA LEU A 114 -1.87 -12.66 8.60
C LEU A 114 -0.88 -13.77 8.95
N LEU A 115 -1.32 -14.75 9.74
CA LEU A 115 -0.49 -15.88 10.14
C LEU A 115 -0.19 -16.83 8.96
N GLU A 116 -1.11 -16.96 8.01
CA GLU A 116 -0.89 -17.74 6.79
C GLU A 116 -0.07 -16.98 5.75
N SER A 117 0.16 -15.67 5.94
CA SER A 117 0.92 -14.87 5.00
C SER A 117 2.40 -15.26 5.00
N GLN A 118 2.91 -15.63 3.82
CA GLN A 118 4.33 -15.98 3.64
C GLN A 118 5.27 -14.85 4.10
N ASN A 119 4.83 -13.60 3.96
CA ASN A 119 5.64 -12.44 4.32
C ASN A 119 5.95 -12.37 5.83
N LEU A 120 5.02 -12.79 6.69
CA LEU A 120 5.21 -12.68 8.14
C LEU A 120 6.15 -13.75 8.71
N PHE A 121 6.05 -14.99 8.23
CA PHE A 121 6.81 -16.11 8.80
C PHE A 121 7.93 -16.64 7.91
N GLN A 122 7.72 -16.71 6.61
CA GLN A 122 8.72 -17.29 5.70
C GLN A 122 9.76 -16.25 5.28
N ASN A 123 9.36 -14.98 5.16
CA ASN A 123 10.24 -13.93 4.64
C ASN A 123 10.89 -13.07 5.72
N THR A 124 10.75 -13.44 6.99
CA THR A 124 11.20 -12.62 8.12
C THR A 124 12.25 -13.38 8.94
N VAL A 125 13.28 -12.66 9.41
CA VAL A 125 14.35 -13.17 10.27
C VAL A 125 14.26 -12.51 11.63
N PHE A 126 14.26 -13.31 12.68
CA PHE A 126 14.29 -12.87 14.06
C PHE A 126 15.72 -12.98 14.60
N LYS A 127 16.23 -11.91 15.20
CA LYS A 127 17.54 -11.85 15.86
C LYS A 127 17.42 -11.22 17.24
#